data_AF-A0A067SWR5-F1
#
_entry.id   AF-A0A067SWR5-F1
#
_cell.length_a   1.000
_cell.length_b   1.000
_cell.length_c   1.000
_cell.angle_alpha   90.00
_cell.angle_beta   90.00
_cell.angle_gamma   90.00
#
_symmetry.space_group_name_H-M   'P 1'
#
loop_
_entity.id
_entity.type
_entity.pdbx_description
1 polymer ?
#
loop_
_entity_poly.entity_id
_entity_poly.type
_entity_poly.pdbx_seq_one_letter_code
_entity_poly.pdbx_strand_id
1 'polypeptide(L)'
;MVHDLFKNALTRRYEATKSQHPTEGRRRWRLRVLYELWPLLADNSVAKNGSFGAPTYDSDPDPSDPVLEDGELGLIIRTDFSNDESWNTFLHRVQIAQKELLSELTSGDAEEPTQNVENEEGTSMATDSEPSENAQEEDSDSSSESPDIVKILNPSHEADRIKLKDISNIAALRLFNDVDIHCTPLPPPGTKRISPPNPLIDQGGWQEIYTGKHLWIYDTKSISDECVRLVSQQGDVYGTASGDSWRARASHICELQFSISYHGLKIDFGGLDRWDWNERERNLKECEIL
;
A
#
# COMPACT_ATOMS: atom_id res chain seq x y z
N MET A 1 -2.27 -1.94 -15.05
CA MET A 1 -1.95 -2.39 -16.42
C MET A 1 -0.67 -1.68 -16.82
N VAL A 2 0.36 -2.39 -17.30
CA VAL A 2 1.67 -1.79 -17.60
C VAL A 2 1.58 -0.86 -18.81
N HIS A 3 2.13 0.35 -18.71
CA HIS A 3 2.12 1.32 -19.79
C HIS A 3 2.87 0.81 -21.04
N ASP A 4 2.32 1.05 -22.25
CA ASP A 4 2.80 0.45 -23.50
C ASP A 4 4.28 0.73 -23.80
N LEU A 5 4.77 1.94 -23.49
CA LEU A 5 6.19 2.27 -23.69
C LEU A 5 7.10 1.42 -22.81
N PHE A 6 6.71 1.21 -21.54
CA PHE A 6 7.50 0.40 -20.62
C PHE A 6 7.37 -1.09 -20.94
N LYS A 7 6.15 -1.55 -21.29
CA LYS A 7 5.91 -2.89 -21.81
C LYS A 7 6.82 -3.22 -23.00
N ASN A 8 6.96 -2.31 -23.96
CA ASN A 8 7.86 -2.49 -25.09
C ASN A 8 9.34 -2.57 -24.69
N ALA A 9 9.76 -1.79 -23.70
CA ALA A 9 11.12 -1.88 -23.17
C ALA A 9 11.36 -3.22 -22.47
N LEU A 10 10.41 -3.68 -21.64
CA LEU A 10 10.44 -4.98 -20.99
C LEU A 10 10.56 -6.10 -22.01
N THR A 11 9.73 -6.14 -23.06
CA THR A 11 9.82 -7.22 -24.07
C THR A 11 11.18 -7.28 -24.76
N ARG A 12 11.93 -6.17 -24.84
CA ARG A 12 13.25 -6.12 -25.50
C ARG A 12 14.41 -6.43 -24.55
N ARG A 13 14.32 -6.06 -23.27
CA ARG A 13 15.45 -6.03 -22.33
C ARG A 13 15.32 -6.98 -21.15
N TYR A 14 14.11 -7.42 -20.82
CA TYR A 14 13.84 -8.15 -19.59
C TYR A 14 14.64 -9.47 -19.48
N GLU A 15 14.59 -10.35 -20.48
CA GLU A 15 15.32 -11.63 -20.45
C GLU A 15 16.85 -11.44 -20.36
N ALA A 16 17.37 -10.43 -21.06
CA ALA A 16 18.80 -10.09 -20.98
C ALA A 16 19.17 -9.59 -19.57
N THR A 17 18.33 -8.75 -18.97
CA THR A 17 18.50 -8.22 -17.61
C THR A 17 18.45 -9.35 -16.58
N LYS A 18 17.45 -10.23 -16.68
CA LYS A 18 17.29 -11.43 -15.86
C LYS A 18 18.51 -12.33 -15.92
N SER A 19 19.04 -12.56 -17.12
CA SER A 19 20.23 -13.39 -17.33
C SER A 19 21.49 -12.78 -16.71
N GLN A 20 21.60 -11.45 -16.66
CA GLN A 20 22.73 -10.74 -16.04
C GLN A 20 22.61 -10.68 -14.51
N HIS A 21 21.40 -10.71 -13.97
CA HIS A 21 21.10 -10.59 -12.54
C HIS A 21 20.27 -11.77 -12.01
N PRO A 22 20.71 -13.03 -12.15
CA PRO A 22 19.87 -14.21 -11.93
C PRO A 22 19.41 -14.42 -10.47
N THR A 23 20.04 -13.75 -9.52
CA THR A 23 19.71 -13.83 -8.08
C THR A 23 18.70 -12.79 -7.63
N GLU A 24 18.35 -11.84 -8.49
CA GLU A 24 17.32 -10.83 -8.19
C GLU A 24 15.92 -11.37 -8.52
N GLY A 25 14.88 -10.62 -8.18
CA GLY A 25 13.49 -10.95 -8.49
C GLY A 25 12.90 -10.11 -9.62
N ARG A 26 11.71 -10.52 -10.08
CA ARG A 26 10.92 -9.83 -11.13
C ARG A 26 10.89 -8.30 -10.95
N ARG A 27 10.59 -7.80 -9.75
CA ARG A 27 10.44 -6.35 -9.49
C ARG A 27 11.74 -5.60 -9.74
N ARG A 28 12.88 -6.17 -9.32
CA ARG A 28 14.22 -5.59 -9.51
C ARG A 28 14.64 -5.60 -10.98
N TRP A 29 14.38 -6.68 -11.72
CA TRP A 29 14.66 -6.72 -13.16
C TRP A 29 13.84 -5.67 -13.92
N ARG A 30 12.54 -5.53 -13.60
CA ARG A 30 11.69 -4.48 -14.19
C ARG A 30 12.25 -3.09 -13.90
N LEU A 31 12.65 -2.83 -12.66
CA LEU A 31 13.23 -1.56 -12.26
C LEU A 31 14.52 -1.24 -13.05
N ARG A 32 15.41 -2.22 -13.25
CA ARG A 32 16.62 -2.03 -14.08
C ARG A 32 16.27 -1.66 -15.51
N VAL A 33 15.32 -2.36 -16.13
CA VAL A 33 14.85 -2.02 -17.49
C VAL A 33 14.25 -0.61 -17.54
N LEU A 34 13.51 -0.20 -16.52
CA LEU A 34 12.98 1.17 -16.43
C LEU A 34 14.11 2.21 -16.38
N TYR A 35 15.16 1.94 -15.60
CA TYR A 35 16.29 2.85 -15.48
C TYR A 35 17.13 2.96 -16.76
N GLU A 36 17.22 1.90 -17.56
CA GLU A 36 17.75 1.99 -18.93
C GLU A 36 16.85 2.80 -19.88
N LEU A 37 15.54 2.83 -19.62
CA LEU A 37 14.54 3.53 -20.44
C LEU A 37 14.50 5.03 -20.14
N TRP A 38 14.84 5.47 -18.92
CA TRP A 38 14.73 6.87 -18.48
C TRP A 38 15.41 7.90 -19.39
N PRO A 39 16.66 7.70 -19.85
CA PRO A 39 17.30 8.63 -20.79
C PRO A 39 16.53 8.77 -22.12
N LEU A 40 15.95 7.67 -22.62
CA LEU A 40 15.22 7.67 -23.88
C LEU A 40 13.88 8.41 -23.77
N LEU A 41 13.21 8.29 -22.63
CA LEU A 41 11.98 9.02 -22.31
C LEU A 41 12.25 10.52 -22.20
N ALA A 42 13.35 10.91 -21.53
CA ALA A 42 13.74 12.30 -21.38
C ALA A 42 14.01 12.98 -22.74
N ASP A 43 14.63 12.26 -23.67
CA ASP A 43 14.95 12.77 -25.02
C ASP A 43 13.78 12.67 -26.01
N ASN A 44 12.60 12.17 -25.60
CA ASN A 44 11.47 11.84 -26.48
C ASN A 44 11.87 10.96 -27.69
N SER A 45 12.93 10.15 -27.54
CA SER A 45 13.52 9.35 -28.61
C SER A 45 12.90 7.94 -28.72
N VAL A 46 11.94 7.62 -27.86
CA VAL A 46 11.27 6.32 -27.84
C VAL A 46 10.36 6.17 -29.07
N ALA A 47 10.88 5.50 -30.10
CA ALA A 47 10.06 5.09 -31.25
C ALA A 47 8.96 4.11 -30.80
N LYS A 48 7.69 4.41 -31.14
CA LYS A 48 6.50 3.58 -30.85
C LYS A 48 6.44 2.25 -31.62
N ASN A 49 7.57 1.76 -32.14
CA ASN A 49 7.56 0.72 -33.17
C ASN A 49 7.71 -0.69 -32.59
N GLY A 50 6.66 -1.48 -32.79
CA GLY A 50 6.68 -2.94 -32.79
C GLY A 50 5.51 -3.53 -32.02
N SER A 51 4.70 -4.33 -32.72
CA SER A 51 3.84 -5.33 -32.07
C SER A 51 4.78 -6.42 -31.57
N PHE A 52 5.01 -6.48 -30.26
CA PHE A 52 5.82 -7.51 -29.64
C PHE A 52 4.90 -8.55 -28.98
N GLY A 53 5.39 -9.79 -28.88
CA GLY A 53 4.67 -10.91 -28.27
C GLY A 53 4.26 -10.64 -26.82
N ALA A 54 3.37 -11.50 -26.30
CA ALA A 54 2.90 -11.40 -24.92
C ALA A 54 4.09 -11.38 -23.94
N PRO A 55 4.07 -10.51 -22.92
CA PRO A 55 5.16 -10.40 -21.96
C PRO A 55 5.34 -11.71 -21.19
N THR A 56 6.58 -12.21 -21.12
CA THR A 56 6.94 -13.45 -20.40
C THR A 56 7.20 -13.24 -18.92
N TYR A 57 7.17 -11.99 -18.44
CA TYR A 57 7.65 -11.64 -17.10
C TYR A 57 6.63 -11.80 -15.99
N ASP A 58 5.32 -11.86 -16.29
CA ASP A 58 4.27 -11.87 -15.25
C ASP A 58 4.27 -13.17 -14.42
N SER A 59 4.81 -14.26 -14.96
CA SER A 59 4.92 -15.55 -14.27
C SER A 59 6.24 -15.75 -13.51
N ASP A 60 7.18 -14.81 -13.61
CA ASP A 60 8.45 -14.94 -12.91
C ASP A 60 8.28 -14.66 -11.41
N PRO A 61 8.90 -15.48 -10.54
CA PRO A 61 8.80 -15.32 -9.11
C PRO A 61 9.58 -14.10 -8.63
N ASP A 62 9.11 -13.50 -7.55
CA ASP A 62 9.84 -12.48 -6.81
C ASP A 62 9.96 -12.87 -5.33
N PRO A 63 11.09 -12.58 -4.65
CA PRO A 63 11.29 -12.94 -3.25
C PRO A 63 10.19 -12.45 -2.30
N SER A 64 9.51 -11.36 -2.63
CA SER A 64 8.43 -10.78 -1.80
C SER A 64 7.04 -11.36 -2.09
N ASP A 65 6.87 -12.18 -3.13
CA ASP A 65 5.55 -12.70 -3.52
C ASP A 65 4.83 -13.48 -2.41
N PRO A 66 5.48 -14.35 -1.60
CA PRO A 66 4.81 -15.04 -0.49
C PRO A 66 4.21 -14.10 0.56
N VAL A 67 4.72 -12.86 0.67
CA VAL A 67 4.17 -11.85 1.58
C VAL A 67 2.92 -11.19 0.99
N LEU A 68 2.71 -11.27 -0.31
CA LEU A 68 1.72 -10.49 -1.06
C LEU A 68 0.57 -11.31 -1.64
N GLU A 69 0.67 -12.64 -1.65
CA GLU A 69 -0.32 -13.57 -2.23
C GLU A 69 -1.71 -13.54 -1.56
N ASP A 70 -1.78 -13.11 -0.30
CA ASP A 70 -3.02 -13.10 0.47
C ASP A 70 -3.99 -11.97 0.02
N GLY A 71 -5.25 -12.07 0.44
CA GLY A 71 -6.35 -11.21 -0.02
C GLY A 71 -6.45 -9.81 0.61
N GLU A 72 -5.55 -9.44 1.54
CA GLU A 72 -5.65 -8.16 2.25
C GLU A 72 -5.34 -6.97 1.33
N LEU A 73 -5.90 -5.82 1.66
CA LEU A 73 -5.81 -4.63 0.80
C LEU A 73 -4.53 -3.82 1.01
N GLY A 74 -4.01 -3.85 2.24
CA GLY A 74 -2.81 -3.11 2.65
C GLY A 74 -1.78 -3.99 3.34
N LEU A 75 -0.55 -3.47 3.45
CA LEU A 75 0.57 -4.10 4.14
C LEU A 75 1.21 -3.12 5.12
N ILE A 76 1.16 -3.43 6.41
CA ILE A 76 1.89 -2.71 7.45
C ILE A 76 3.27 -3.33 7.63
N ILE A 77 4.32 -2.56 7.43
CA ILE A 77 5.72 -2.99 7.48
C ILE A 77 6.38 -2.39 8.72
N ARG A 78 6.87 -3.26 9.62
CA ARG A 78 7.71 -2.82 10.74
C ARG A 78 9.14 -2.59 10.27
N THR A 79 9.62 -1.36 10.41
CA THR A 79 10.99 -0.95 10.02
C THR A 79 11.83 -0.49 11.22
N ASP A 80 11.18 -0.21 12.35
CA ASP A 80 11.84 0.02 13.63
C ASP A 80 11.61 -1.15 14.59
N PHE A 81 12.71 -1.69 15.14
CA PHE A 81 12.72 -2.84 16.04
C PHE A 81 13.26 -2.47 17.44
N SER A 82 13.28 -1.19 17.80
CA SER A 82 13.88 -0.71 19.05
C SER A 82 12.96 -0.85 20.27
N ASN A 83 11.65 -0.89 20.06
CA ASN A 83 10.66 -0.97 21.13
C ASN A 83 9.53 -1.96 20.77
N ASP A 84 9.54 -3.13 21.39
CA ASP A 84 8.52 -4.16 21.19
C ASP A 84 7.20 -3.85 21.93
N GLU A 85 7.25 -3.13 23.06
CA GLU A 85 6.05 -2.76 23.82
C GLU A 85 5.16 -1.78 23.05
N SER A 86 5.76 -0.74 22.48
CA SER A 86 5.06 0.22 21.63
C SER A 86 4.54 -0.44 20.35
N TRP A 87 5.30 -1.37 19.77
CA TRP A 87 4.85 -2.16 18.62
C TRP A 87 3.61 -3.01 18.97
N ASN A 88 3.63 -3.72 20.09
CA ASN A 88 2.50 -4.56 20.51
C ASN A 88 1.25 -3.72 20.82
N THR A 89 1.41 -2.54 21.43
CA THR A 89 0.30 -1.61 21.69
C THR A 89 -0.29 -1.10 20.39
N PHE A 90 0.56 -0.74 19.42
CA PHE A 90 0.14 -0.35 18.08
C PHE A 90 -0.65 -1.49 17.42
N LEU A 91 -0.10 -2.70 17.39
CA LEU A 91 -0.72 -3.87 16.78
C LEU A 91 -2.09 -4.18 17.38
N HIS A 92 -2.20 -4.14 18.70
CA HIS A 92 -3.47 -4.35 19.41
C HIS A 92 -4.54 -3.33 18.98
N ARG A 93 -4.17 -2.05 18.78
CA ARG A 93 -5.11 -1.03 18.30
C ARG A 93 -5.53 -1.26 16.85
N VAL A 94 -4.63 -1.72 15.99
CA VAL A 94 -4.97 -2.10 14.60
C VAL A 94 -5.95 -3.27 14.60
N GLN A 95 -5.73 -4.27 15.43
CA GLN A 95 -6.62 -5.43 15.56
C GLN A 95 -8.02 -5.03 16.06
N ILE A 96 -8.12 -4.13 17.05
CA ILE A 96 -9.41 -3.59 17.49
C ILE A 96 -10.12 -2.89 16.33
N ALA A 97 -9.44 -1.95 15.65
CA ALA A 97 -10.04 -1.19 14.55
C ALA A 97 -10.48 -2.09 13.38
N GLN A 98 -9.73 -3.15 13.11
CA GLN A 98 -10.10 -4.15 12.09
C GLN A 98 -11.36 -4.92 12.48
N LYS A 99 -11.45 -5.39 13.74
CA LYS A 99 -12.63 -6.09 14.25
C LYS A 99 -13.88 -5.20 14.25
N GLU A 100 -13.74 -3.95 14.67
CA GLU A 100 -14.84 -2.97 14.65
C GLU A 100 -15.37 -2.77 13.22
N LEU A 101 -14.49 -2.53 12.25
CA LEU A 101 -14.90 -2.34 10.86
C LEU A 101 -15.52 -3.60 10.23
N LEU A 102 -14.95 -4.77 10.48
CA LEU A 102 -15.53 -6.03 9.99
C LEU A 102 -16.90 -6.31 10.61
N SER A 103 -17.08 -6.00 11.91
CA SER A 103 -18.39 -6.08 12.58
C SER A 103 -19.41 -5.16 11.94
N GLU A 104 -19.05 -3.90 11.63
CA GLU A 104 -19.95 -2.95 10.97
C GLU A 104 -20.36 -3.42 9.57
N LEU A 105 -19.41 -3.93 8.79
CA LEU A 105 -19.65 -4.44 7.43
C LEU A 105 -20.53 -5.70 7.42
N THR A 106 -20.44 -6.55 8.44
CA THR A 106 -21.21 -7.81 8.53
C THR A 106 -22.56 -7.64 9.21
N SER A 107 -22.71 -6.63 10.08
CA SER A 107 -23.97 -6.35 10.79
C SER A 107 -24.94 -5.48 9.97
N GLY A 108 -24.44 -4.82 8.91
CA GLY A 108 -25.18 -3.86 8.09
C GLY A 108 -26.23 -4.43 7.12
N ASP A 109 -26.33 -5.76 6.96
CA ASP A 109 -27.30 -6.42 6.07
C ASP A 109 -28.59 -6.88 6.79
N ALA A 110 -28.80 -6.48 8.05
CA ALA A 110 -29.96 -6.87 8.86
C ALA A 110 -30.95 -5.73 9.17
N GLU A 111 -30.96 -4.64 8.40
CA GLU A 111 -32.08 -3.68 8.44
C GLU A 111 -33.10 -4.00 7.35
N GLU A 112 -33.99 -4.97 7.64
CA GLU A 112 -35.31 -4.97 7.02
C GLU A 112 -36.00 -3.62 7.34
N PRO A 113 -36.66 -2.97 6.36
CA PRO A 113 -37.40 -1.75 6.62
C PRO A 113 -38.67 -2.11 7.39
N THR A 114 -38.58 -2.11 8.73
CA THR A 114 -39.76 -2.19 9.59
C THR A 114 -40.52 -0.88 9.45
N GLN A 115 -41.55 -0.93 8.61
CA GLN A 115 -42.60 0.06 8.56
C GLN A 115 -43.21 0.24 9.96
N ASN A 116 -43.10 1.46 10.47
CA ASN A 116 -43.94 1.98 11.53
C ASN A 116 -45.41 1.68 11.24
N VAL A 117 -46.05 0.90 12.12
CA VAL A 117 -47.46 1.11 12.47
C VAL A 117 -47.58 0.97 13.98
N GLU A 118 -47.87 2.10 14.61
CA GLU A 118 -48.32 2.26 15.99
C GLU A 118 -49.54 1.36 16.26
N ASN A 119 -49.59 0.72 17.42
CA ASN A 119 -50.84 0.54 18.14
C ASN A 119 -50.63 0.30 19.64
N GLU A 120 -51.50 0.96 20.39
CA GLU A 120 -51.51 1.16 21.83
C GLU A 120 -51.96 -0.07 22.66
N GLU A 121 -51.51 -0.04 23.93
CA GLU A 121 -52.13 -0.54 25.18
C GLU A 121 -52.62 -2.00 25.34
N GLY A 122 -52.16 -2.65 26.42
CA GLY A 122 -52.83 -3.86 26.96
C GLY A 122 -52.09 -4.70 28.02
N THR A 123 -51.99 -4.20 29.25
CA THR A 123 -52.24 -4.89 30.54
C THR A 123 -51.91 -6.40 30.76
N SER A 124 -50.99 -6.63 31.71
CA SER A 124 -51.03 -7.60 32.85
C SER A 124 -50.38 -9.00 32.83
N MET A 125 -49.82 -9.27 34.02
CA MET A 125 -49.66 -10.54 34.77
C MET A 125 -48.36 -11.33 34.70
N ALA A 126 -47.88 -11.61 35.91
CA ALA A 126 -46.67 -12.32 36.30
C ALA A 126 -46.74 -13.83 36.06
N THR A 127 -45.58 -14.46 35.85
CA THR A 127 -45.26 -15.73 36.50
C THR A 127 -43.76 -15.99 36.60
N ASP A 128 -43.42 -16.53 37.76
CA ASP A 128 -42.16 -17.01 38.31
C ASP A 128 -41.77 -18.37 37.71
N SER A 129 -40.48 -18.62 37.43
CA SER A 129 -39.87 -19.97 37.30
C SER A 129 -38.33 -19.91 37.16
N GLU A 130 -37.69 -20.35 38.24
CA GLU A 130 -36.37 -20.96 38.51
C GLU A 130 -35.21 -21.07 37.47
N PRO A 131 -33.95 -21.17 37.96
CA PRO A 131 -32.73 -21.17 37.15
C PRO A 131 -32.31 -22.59 36.72
N SER A 132 -31.95 -22.77 35.44
CA SER A 132 -31.32 -23.99 34.94
C SER A 132 -29.80 -23.80 34.84
N GLU A 133 -29.08 -24.70 35.51
CA GLU A 133 -27.64 -24.91 35.40
C GLU A 133 -27.22 -25.49 34.04
N ASN A 134 -25.93 -25.28 33.72
CA ASN A 134 -25.08 -26.03 32.79
C ASN A 134 -25.30 -25.92 31.28
N ALA A 135 -24.45 -25.10 30.65
CA ALA A 135 -23.69 -25.53 29.47
C ALA A 135 -22.33 -24.82 29.47
N GLN A 136 -21.27 -25.55 29.82
CA GLN A 136 -19.92 -25.20 29.40
C GLN A 136 -19.87 -25.45 27.90
N GLU A 137 -20.04 -24.39 27.11
CA GLU A 137 -19.68 -24.41 25.70
C GLU A 137 -18.26 -23.85 25.62
N GLU A 138 -17.31 -24.78 25.44
CA GLU A 138 -16.02 -24.46 24.84
C GLU A 138 -16.31 -23.90 23.45
N ASP A 139 -16.33 -22.58 23.35
CA ASP A 139 -16.36 -21.85 22.08
C ASP A 139 -15.01 -22.07 21.38
N SER A 140 -14.89 -23.25 20.78
CA SER A 140 -13.91 -23.52 19.74
C SER A 140 -14.35 -22.70 18.53
N ASP A 141 -13.96 -21.44 18.56
CA ASP A 141 -14.19 -20.39 17.57
C ASP A 141 -13.47 -20.75 16.26
N SER A 142 -13.99 -21.76 15.56
CA SER A 142 -13.70 -22.06 14.17
C SER A 142 -14.66 -21.23 13.32
N SER A 143 -14.68 -19.91 13.54
CA SER A 143 -15.32 -19.01 12.60
C SER A 143 -14.44 -18.95 11.36
N SER A 144 -15.08 -19.04 10.19
CA SER A 144 -14.46 -18.74 8.92
C SER A 144 -14.01 -17.28 8.95
N GLU A 145 -12.80 -17.03 9.45
CA GLU A 145 -12.23 -15.69 9.61
C GLU A 145 -12.21 -15.03 8.23
N SER A 146 -13.07 -14.02 8.06
CA SER A 146 -12.99 -13.09 6.95
C SER A 146 -11.55 -12.56 6.88
N PRO A 147 -10.94 -12.48 5.69
CA PRO A 147 -9.55 -12.05 5.57
C PRO A 147 -9.38 -10.66 6.17
N ASP A 148 -8.25 -10.47 6.85
CA ASP A 148 -7.86 -9.19 7.41
C ASP A 148 -7.83 -8.09 6.34
N ILE A 149 -8.13 -6.85 6.73
CA ILE A 149 -8.11 -5.69 5.81
C ILE A 149 -6.67 -5.29 5.52
N VAL A 150 -5.80 -5.40 6.52
CA VAL A 150 -4.37 -5.10 6.42
C VAL A 150 -3.52 -6.26 6.93
N LYS A 151 -2.53 -6.65 6.13
CA LYS A 151 -1.53 -7.65 6.52
C LYS A 151 -0.42 -7.01 7.34
N ILE A 152 0.13 -7.73 8.30
CA ILE A 152 1.25 -7.28 9.14
C ILE A 152 2.54 -8.00 8.76
N LEU A 153 3.57 -7.24 8.36
CA LEU A 153 4.92 -7.73 8.13
C LEU A 153 5.83 -7.31 9.29
N ASN A 154 6.11 -8.25 10.18
CA ASN A 154 7.08 -8.12 11.26
C ASN A 154 8.08 -9.29 11.19
N PRO A 155 9.24 -9.13 10.54
CA PRO A 155 10.20 -10.22 10.37
C PRO A 155 10.75 -10.69 11.72
N SER A 156 10.74 -12.00 11.94
CA SER A 156 11.32 -12.65 13.12
C SER A 156 12.83 -12.88 12.97
N HIS A 157 13.31 -13.13 11.76
CA HIS A 157 14.72 -13.39 11.47
C HIS A 157 15.54 -12.09 11.35
N GLU A 158 16.72 -12.07 11.96
CA GLU A 158 17.61 -10.91 11.97
C GLU A 158 18.03 -10.46 10.57
N ALA A 159 18.31 -11.41 9.67
CA ALA A 159 18.68 -11.11 8.29
C ALA A 159 17.60 -10.32 7.54
N ASP A 160 16.32 -10.60 7.81
CA ASP A 160 15.20 -9.90 7.18
C ASP A 160 14.89 -8.58 7.89
N ARG A 161 15.06 -8.53 9.21
CA ARG A 161 15.03 -7.26 9.96
C ARG A 161 16.05 -6.27 9.41
N ILE A 162 17.28 -6.72 9.12
CA ILE A 162 18.32 -5.85 8.53
C ILE A 162 17.89 -5.28 7.19
N LYS A 163 17.22 -6.07 6.34
CA LYS A 163 16.73 -5.60 5.03
C LYS A 163 15.63 -4.56 5.14
N LEU A 164 14.79 -4.64 6.18
CA LEU A 164 13.64 -3.73 6.38
C LEU A 164 13.94 -2.59 7.36
N LYS A 165 15.04 -2.66 8.10
CA LYS A 165 15.38 -1.66 9.10
C LYS A 165 15.64 -0.32 8.44
N ASP A 166 14.88 0.69 8.85
CA ASP A 166 15.00 2.06 8.35
C ASP A 166 15.04 2.12 6.81
N ILE A 167 14.20 1.34 6.13
CA ILE A 167 14.07 1.46 4.66
C ILE A 167 13.33 2.75 4.30
N SER A 168 13.69 3.34 3.16
CA SER A 168 12.94 4.45 2.60
C SER A 168 11.60 3.98 2.03
N ASN A 169 10.69 4.92 1.81
CA ASN A 169 9.41 4.67 1.14
C ASN A 169 9.62 4.11 -0.27
N ILE A 170 10.57 4.66 -1.02
CA ILE A 170 10.83 4.19 -2.39
C ILE A 170 11.47 2.79 -2.39
N ALA A 171 12.36 2.49 -1.44
CA ALA A 171 12.91 1.15 -1.27
C ALA A 171 11.80 0.13 -0.95
N ALA A 172 10.86 0.49 -0.09
CA ALA A 172 9.71 -0.35 0.25
C ALA A 172 8.82 -0.61 -0.97
N LEU A 173 8.45 0.44 -1.72
CA LEU A 173 7.67 0.31 -2.95
C LEU A 173 8.36 -0.60 -3.97
N ARG A 174 9.68 -0.49 -4.14
CA ARG A 174 10.47 -1.34 -5.05
C ARG A 174 10.55 -2.80 -4.62
N LEU A 175 10.40 -3.05 -3.32
CA LEU A 175 10.44 -4.40 -2.76
C LEU A 175 9.08 -5.11 -2.86
N PHE A 176 7.98 -4.37 -2.71
CA PHE A 176 6.64 -4.96 -2.57
C PHE A 176 5.67 -4.65 -3.72
N ASN A 177 5.99 -3.70 -4.60
CA ASN A 177 5.09 -3.28 -5.67
C ASN A 177 5.77 -3.40 -7.03
N ASP A 178 4.98 -3.67 -8.06
CA ASP A 178 5.47 -3.68 -9.43
C ASP A 178 5.59 -2.25 -9.93
N VAL A 179 6.76 -1.91 -10.47
CA VAL A 179 7.03 -0.59 -11.06
C VAL A 179 6.39 -0.45 -12.43
N ASP A 180 5.98 0.76 -12.77
CA ASP A 180 5.50 1.20 -14.09
C ASP A 180 5.80 2.70 -14.30
N ILE A 181 5.40 3.24 -15.45
CA ILE A 181 5.44 4.67 -15.75
C ILE A 181 4.05 5.24 -16.00
N HIS A 182 3.89 6.51 -15.68
CA HIS A 182 2.68 7.28 -15.94
C HIS A 182 3.03 8.67 -16.46
N CYS A 183 2.12 9.28 -17.22
CA CYS A 183 2.26 10.68 -17.63
C CYS A 183 2.19 11.56 -16.39
N THR A 184 3.20 12.39 -16.16
CA THR A 184 3.16 13.36 -15.06
C THR A 184 1.94 14.29 -15.23
N PRO A 185 1.19 14.59 -14.15
CA PRO A 185 0.11 15.57 -14.20
C PRO A 185 0.56 16.89 -14.82
N LEU A 186 -0.35 17.62 -15.49
CA LEU A 186 0.03 18.88 -16.10
C LEU A 186 0.32 19.95 -15.03
N PRO A 187 1.41 20.72 -15.17
CA PRO A 187 1.68 21.83 -14.26
C PRO A 187 0.56 22.88 -14.35
N PRO A 188 0.11 23.45 -13.20
CA PRO A 188 -0.83 24.55 -13.21
C PRO A 188 -0.33 25.72 -14.07
N PRO A 189 -1.23 26.49 -14.72
CA PRO A 189 -0.82 27.61 -15.57
C PRO A 189 0.12 28.58 -14.83
N GLY A 190 1.22 28.97 -15.49
CA GLY A 190 2.21 29.89 -14.93
C GLY A 190 3.23 29.26 -13.97
N THR A 191 3.10 27.97 -13.64
CA THR A 191 4.12 27.26 -12.84
C THR A 191 5.26 26.75 -13.72
N LYS A 192 6.50 26.87 -13.22
CA LYS A 192 7.67 26.27 -13.87
C LYS A 192 7.70 24.79 -13.56
N ARG A 193 8.18 24.00 -14.53
CA ARG A 193 8.46 22.59 -14.26
C ARG A 193 9.58 22.44 -13.23
N ILE A 194 9.50 21.37 -12.46
CA ILE A 194 10.49 21.04 -11.42
C ILE A 194 11.87 20.85 -12.05
N SER A 195 12.87 21.43 -11.40
CA SER A 195 14.26 21.41 -11.84
C SER A 195 15.19 21.28 -10.61
N PRO A 196 16.11 20.30 -10.59
CA PRO A 196 16.38 19.31 -11.65
C PRO A 196 15.21 18.33 -11.85
N PRO A 197 15.05 17.76 -13.07
CA PRO A 197 14.05 16.73 -13.31
C PRO A 197 14.35 15.48 -12.49
N ASN A 198 13.32 14.77 -12.02
CA ASN A 198 13.48 13.56 -11.23
C ASN A 198 12.37 12.56 -11.58
N PRO A 199 12.69 11.27 -11.75
CA PRO A 199 11.71 10.29 -12.22
C PRO A 199 10.56 10.06 -11.24
N LEU A 200 10.74 10.33 -9.94
CA LEU A 200 9.64 10.23 -8.97
C LEU A 200 8.61 11.35 -9.12
N ILE A 201 8.91 12.44 -9.81
CA ILE A 201 8.03 13.60 -9.92
C ILE A 201 7.72 13.93 -11.39
N ASP A 202 8.75 14.31 -12.14
CA ASP A 202 8.67 14.75 -13.53
C ASP A 202 10.05 14.59 -14.18
N GLN A 203 10.19 13.54 -14.99
CA GLN A 203 11.33 13.35 -15.87
C GLN A 203 10.85 13.28 -17.32
N GLY A 204 10.96 14.40 -18.03
CA GLY A 204 10.52 14.49 -19.42
C GLY A 204 9.00 14.34 -19.59
N GLY A 205 8.20 14.69 -18.57
CA GLY A 205 6.74 14.48 -18.58
C GLY A 205 6.29 13.08 -18.16
N TRP A 206 7.19 12.27 -17.63
CA TRP A 206 6.90 10.92 -17.12
C TRP A 206 7.26 10.81 -15.64
N GLN A 207 6.54 9.95 -14.94
CA GLN A 207 6.71 9.63 -13.53
C GLN A 207 6.82 8.12 -13.33
N GLU A 208 7.77 7.68 -12.52
CA GLU A 208 7.87 6.33 -11.95
C GLU A 208 6.71 6.11 -10.99
N ILE A 209 5.90 5.09 -11.20
CA ILE A 209 4.76 4.76 -10.34
C ILE A 209 4.78 3.28 -9.94
N TYR A 210 3.95 2.92 -8.97
CA TYR A 210 3.89 1.58 -8.41
C TYR A 210 2.47 1.04 -8.40
N THR A 211 2.33 -0.27 -8.61
CA THR A 211 1.04 -0.98 -8.52
C THR A 211 1.18 -2.17 -7.57
N GLY A 212 0.21 -2.36 -6.69
CA GLY A 212 0.18 -3.45 -5.70
C GLY A 212 -0.56 -3.03 -4.43
N LYS A 213 -0.33 -3.75 -3.32
CA LYS A 213 -0.91 -3.39 -2.01
C LYS A 213 -0.44 -1.99 -1.58
N HIS A 214 -1.30 -1.29 -0.83
CA HIS A 214 -0.91 -0.04 -0.19
C HIS A 214 0.06 -0.31 0.96
N LEU A 215 1.13 0.47 1.05
CA LEU A 215 2.17 0.27 2.05
C LEU A 215 2.02 1.26 3.20
N TRP A 216 2.03 0.72 4.41
CA TRP A 216 2.03 1.48 5.66
C TRP A 216 3.32 1.16 6.41
N ILE A 217 4.11 2.18 6.76
CA ILE A 217 5.41 1.98 7.41
C ILE A 217 5.30 2.37 8.88
N TYR A 218 5.66 1.43 9.75
CA TYR A 218 5.93 1.67 11.16
C TYR A 218 7.42 1.92 11.34
N ASP A 219 7.79 3.17 11.65
CA ASP A 219 9.18 3.63 11.78
C ASP A 219 9.48 4.13 13.20
N THR A 220 10.68 4.69 13.41
CA THR A 220 11.08 5.19 14.73
C THR A 220 10.13 6.27 15.25
N LYS A 221 9.56 7.09 14.38
CA LYS A 221 8.64 8.16 14.78
C LYS A 221 7.26 7.60 15.16
N SER A 222 6.85 6.47 14.57
CA SER A 222 5.63 5.71 14.93
C SER A 222 5.55 5.33 16.41
N ILE A 223 6.68 5.14 17.07
CA ILE A 223 6.75 4.88 18.52
C ILE A 223 6.21 6.07 19.31
N SER A 224 6.56 7.29 18.88
CA SER A 224 6.25 8.52 19.62
C SER A 224 4.87 9.09 19.30
N ASP A 225 4.42 8.96 18.05
CA ASP A 225 3.17 9.56 17.58
C ASP A 225 2.02 8.54 17.41
N GLU A 226 2.29 7.25 17.66
CA GLU A 226 1.34 6.14 17.52
C GLU A 226 0.67 6.10 16.12
N CYS A 227 1.39 6.60 15.11
CA CYS A 227 0.97 6.65 13.73
C CYS A 227 1.84 5.77 12.84
N VAL A 228 1.31 5.35 11.70
CA VAL A 228 2.09 4.78 10.59
C VAL A 228 2.04 5.70 9.40
N ARG A 229 3.06 5.57 8.56
CA ARG A 229 3.24 6.37 7.37
C ARG A 229 2.68 5.64 6.16
N LEU A 230 1.59 6.14 5.59
CA LEU A 230 1.06 5.66 4.31
C LEU A 230 1.90 6.20 3.17
N VAL A 231 2.37 5.30 2.32
CA VAL A 231 3.24 5.63 1.17
C VAL A 231 2.42 5.77 -0.10
N SER A 232 2.61 6.89 -0.80
CA SER A 232 1.98 7.14 -2.09
C SER A 232 2.66 6.34 -3.20
N GLN A 233 1.86 5.66 -4.02
CA GLN A 233 2.34 4.88 -5.16
C GLN A 233 2.51 5.71 -6.44
N GLN A 234 1.85 6.87 -6.52
CA GLN A 234 1.86 7.78 -7.68
C GLN A 234 1.54 9.22 -7.27
N GLY A 235 1.82 10.19 -8.15
CA GLY A 235 1.39 11.57 -7.97
C GLY A 235 0.11 11.91 -8.72
N ASP A 236 -0.96 12.28 -8.02
CA ASP A 236 -2.22 12.74 -8.65
C ASP A 236 -2.21 14.23 -9.03
N VAL A 237 -1.35 15.03 -8.40
CA VAL A 237 -1.23 16.48 -8.59
C VAL A 237 0.20 16.81 -9.00
N TYR A 238 0.38 17.81 -9.89
CA TYR A 238 1.72 18.18 -10.32
C TYR A 238 2.60 18.57 -9.14
N GLY A 239 3.78 17.95 -9.06
CA GLY A 239 4.76 18.19 -8.02
C GLY A 239 4.66 17.26 -6.81
N THR A 240 3.70 16.34 -6.74
CA THR A 240 3.78 15.22 -5.79
C THR A 240 4.71 14.13 -6.34
N ALA A 241 5.47 13.50 -5.46
CA ALA A 241 6.38 12.42 -5.80
C ALA A 241 5.77 11.06 -5.48
N SER A 242 6.08 10.04 -6.28
CA SER A 242 5.95 8.66 -5.84
C SER A 242 6.86 8.44 -4.63
N GLY A 243 6.36 7.76 -3.60
CA GLY A 243 7.02 7.65 -2.31
C GLY A 243 6.79 8.83 -1.37
N ASP A 244 6.08 9.90 -1.76
CA ASP A 244 5.55 10.87 -0.77
C ASP A 244 4.66 10.14 0.24
N SER A 245 4.48 10.72 1.43
CA SER A 245 3.77 10.02 2.48
C SER A 245 3.11 10.93 3.51
N TRP A 246 2.13 10.35 4.21
CA TRP A 246 1.32 10.98 5.24
C TRP A 246 1.11 10.02 6.41
N ARG A 247 0.86 10.54 7.62
CA ARG A 247 0.75 9.74 8.84
C ARG A 247 -0.69 9.57 9.30
N ALA A 248 -1.08 8.33 9.55
CA ALA A 248 -2.37 7.95 10.09
C ALA A 248 -2.21 7.26 11.45
N ARG A 249 -3.13 7.52 12.39
CA ARG A 249 -3.18 6.81 13.67
C ARG A 249 -3.64 5.37 13.47
N ALA A 250 -3.15 4.46 14.31
CA ALA A 250 -3.49 3.03 14.30
C ALA A 250 -5.00 2.76 14.13
N SER A 251 -5.84 3.52 14.85
CA SER A 251 -7.29 3.34 14.88
C SER A 251 -8.01 3.65 13.56
N HIS A 252 -7.37 4.37 12.62
CA HIS A 252 -7.99 4.77 11.35
C HIS A 252 -7.46 3.98 10.15
N ILE A 253 -6.45 3.13 10.35
CA ILE A 253 -5.77 2.45 9.22
C ILE A 253 -6.76 1.60 8.44
N CYS A 254 -7.60 0.81 9.12
CA CYS A 254 -8.51 -0.14 8.47
C CYS A 254 -9.59 0.59 7.66
N GLU A 255 -10.21 1.62 8.23
CA GLU A 255 -11.19 2.47 7.55
C GLU A 255 -10.59 3.19 6.33
N LEU A 256 -9.40 3.78 6.49
CA LEU A 256 -8.69 4.44 5.40
C LEU A 256 -8.33 3.44 4.31
N GLN A 257 -7.80 2.27 4.66
CA GLN A 257 -7.45 1.23 3.71
C GLN A 257 -8.68 0.78 2.91
N PHE A 258 -9.79 0.51 3.59
CA PHE A 258 -11.05 0.13 2.96
C PHE A 258 -11.55 1.24 2.01
N SER A 259 -11.53 2.49 2.46
CA SER A 259 -11.97 3.65 1.67
C SER A 259 -11.11 3.90 0.44
N ILE A 260 -9.79 3.72 0.55
CA ILE A 260 -8.87 3.84 -0.59
C ILE A 260 -9.19 2.75 -1.62
N SER A 261 -9.37 1.50 -1.18
CA SER A 261 -9.54 0.35 -2.06
C SER A 261 -10.93 0.29 -2.71
N TYR A 262 -12.01 0.57 -1.98
CA TYR A 262 -13.38 0.38 -2.47
C TYR A 262 -14.12 1.69 -2.80
N HIS A 263 -13.82 2.79 -2.10
CA HIS A 263 -14.49 4.08 -2.34
C HIS A 263 -13.68 5.02 -3.23
N GLY A 264 -12.48 4.59 -3.66
CA GLY A 264 -11.59 5.40 -4.49
C GLY A 264 -11.12 6.66 -3.76
N LEU A 265 -11.06 6.63 -2.42
CA LEU A 265 -10.51 7.74 -1.63
C LEU A 265 -9.08 8.00 -2.09
N LYS A 266 -8.85 9.19 -2.63
CA LYS A 266 -7.51 9.68 -2.94
C LYS A 266 -7.06 10.58 -1.80
N ILE A 267 -5.90 10.28 -1.23
CA ILE A 267 -5.29 11.16 -0.25
C ILE A 267 -4.56 12.24 -1.02
N ASP A 268 -5.12 13.45 -0.97
CA ASP A 268 -4.42 14.63 -1.45
C ASP A 268 -3.37 15.05 -0.40
N PHE A 269 -2.09 14.96 -0.78
CA PHE A 269 -0.96 15.42 0.02
C PHE A 269 -0.83 16.96 0.00
N GLY A 270 -1.81 17.66 -0.56
CA GLY A 270 -2.09 19.08 -0.37
C GLY A 270 -1.16 20.04 -1.11
N GLY A 271 -0.26 19.54 -1.96
CA GLY A 271 0.62 20.32 -2.84
C GLY A 271 1.64 21.25 -2.17
N LEU A 272 1.47 21.59 -0.89
CA LEU A 272 2.26 22.54 -0.11
C LEU A 272 2.35 22.04 1.35
N ASP A 273 3.52 21.52 1.75
CA ASP A 273 3.99 21.31 3.14
C ASP A 273 3.38 20.19 4.03
N ARG A 274 2.61 19.23 3.51
CA ARG A 274 2.04 18.15 4.36
C ARG A 274 2.66 16.76 4.22
N TRP A 275 3.58 16.60 3.28
CA TRP A 275 4.36 15.38 3.13
C TRP A 275 5.62 15.46 3.98
N ASP A 276 6.11 14.30 4.42
CA ASP A 276 7.36 14.20 5.19
C ASP A 276 8.54 14.63 4.31
N TRP A 277 8.97 15.90 4.44
CA TRP A 277 10.02 16.48 3.60
C TRP A 277 11.33 15.70 3.67
N ASN A 278 11.72 15.27 4.88
CA ASN A 278 12.95 14.52 5.09
C ASN A 278 12.91 13.20 4.32
N GLU A 279 11.75 12.53 4.33
CA GLU A 279 11.56 11.30 3.60
C GLU A 279 11.58 11.51 2.08
N ARG A 280 10.92 12.55 1.58
CA ARG A 280 10.97 12.80 0.14
C ARG A 280 12.39 13.14 -0.32
N GLU A 281 13.11 13.98 0.42
CA GLU A 281 14.50 14.29 0.08
C GLU A 281 15.35 13.00 0.03
N ARG A 282 15.13 12.08 0.98
CA ARG A 282 15.74 10.75 0.99
C ARG A 282 15.36 9.93 -0.24
N ASN A 283 14.08 9.86 -0.60
CA ASN A 283 13.59 9.13 -1.77
C ASN A 283 14.20 9.67 -3.08
N LEU A 284 14.23 10.99 -3.24
CA LEU A 284 14.76 11.64 -4.44
C LEU A 284 16.25 11.34 -4.61
N LYS A 285 17.03 11.37 -3.52
CA LYS A 285 18.46 11.00 -3.54
C LYS A 285 18.68 9.53 -3.85
N GLU A 286 17.89 8.64 -3.25
CA GLU A 286 18.02 7.20 -3.50
C GLU A 286 17.72 6.84 -4.96
N CYS A 287 16.78 7.56 -5.59
CA CYS A 287 16.49 7.39 -7.00
C CYS A 287 17.64 7.72 -7.94
N GLU A 288 18.61 8.55 -7.54
CA GLU A 288 19.74 8.96 -8.38
C GLU A 288 20.88 7.92 -8.41
N ILE A 289 20.85 6.91 -7.52
CA ILE A 289 21.99 6.02 -7.24
C ILE A 289 21.88 4.63 -7.92
N LEU A 290 20.75 4.31 -8.55
CA LEU A 290 20.47 2.99 -9.14
C LEU A 290 21.16 2.68 -10.48
#